data_AF-M0FCT5-F1
#
_entry.id   AF-M0FCT5-F1
#
_cell.length_a   1.000
_cell.length_b   1.000
_cell.length_c   1.000
_cell.angle_alpha   90.00
_cell.angle_beta   90.00
_cell.angle_gamma   90.00
#
_symmetry.space_group_name_H-M   'P 1'
#
loop_
_entity.id
_entity.type
_entity.pdbx_description
1 polymer ?
#
loop_
_entity_poly.entity_id
_entity_poly.type
_entity_poly.pdbx_seq_one_letter_code
_entity_poly.pdbx_strand_id
1 'polypeptide(L)'
;MDAAYVFRVEVRFDPPEAAVDPDRFETTMEIPASEPGTDGWLFFRDRLWRGEIGDKPSFRQLADARLGLADAPGVEVVAADFRELRTDEASLDALKEAIATDLARFNADSVDEVLHKYLGSSVHVRE
;
A
#
# COMPACT_ATOMS: atom_id res chain seq x y z
N MET A 1 11.25 -11.21 -9.95
CA MET A 1 10.23 -11.06 -8.90
C MET A 1 10.41 -9.70 -8.29
N ASP A 2 9.72 -8.73 -8.89
CA ASP A 2 9.62 -7.36 -8.42
C ASP A 2 8.13 -7.00 -8.31
N ALA A 3 7.72 -6.57 -7.12
CA ALA A 3 6.37 -6.12 -6.87
C ALA A 3 6.37 -5.03 -5.78
N ALA A 4 5.56 -4.00 -5.98
CA ALA A 4 5.44 -2.88 -5.06
C ALA A 4 4.00 -2.36 -5.01
N TYR A 5 3.55 -2.05 -3.79
CA TYR A 5 2.33 -1.30 -3.55
C TYR A 5 2.61 0.18 -3.73
N VAL A 6 1.94 0.80 -4.69
CA VAL A 6 2.11 2.22 -5.02
C VAL A 6 1.00 3.03 -4.37
N PHE A 7 1.40 4.06 -3.63
CA PHE A 7 0.52 4.98 -2.95
C PHE A 7 0.77 6.40 -3.41
N ARG A 8 -0.30 7.17 -3.54
CA ARG A 8 -0.26 8.61 -3.62
C ARG A 8 -0.38 9.14 -2.20
N VAL A 9 0.56 9.97 -1.76
CA VAL A 9 0.58 10.54 -0.41
C VAL A 9 0.64 12.05 -0.49
N GLU A 10 -0.15 12.72 0.35
CA GLU A 10 -0.10 14.17 0.54
C GLU A 10 0.63 14.44 1.86
N VAL A 11 1.70 15.21 1.77
CA VAL A 11 2.52 15.61 2.93
C VAL A 11 2.25 17.08 3.20
N ARG A 12 2.13 17.43 4.49
CA ARG A 12 1.96 18.79 4.96
C ARG A 12 3.12 19.21 5.86
N PHE A 13 3.60 20.43 5.66
CA PHE A 13 4.49 21.15 6.57
C PHE A 13 3.66 22.07 7.47
N ASP A 14 3.82 21.94 8.78
CA ASP A 14 3.27 22.84 9.82
C ASP A 14 4.32 23.07 10.92
N PRO A 15 5.50 23.64 10.60
CA PRO A 15 6.55 23.87 11.58
C PRO A 15 6.18 25.00 12.54
N PRO A 16 6.54 24.90 13.84
CA PRO A 16 6.11 25.87 14.85
C PRO A 16 6.71 27.28 14.67
N GLU A 17 7.83 27.41 13.97
CA GLU A 17 8.63 28.65 13.90
C GLU A 17 8.79 29.20 12.47
N ALA A 18 8.12 28.63 11.47
CA ALA A 18 8.22 29.08 10.09
C ALA A 18 6.88 29.02 9.34
N ALA A 19 6.69 29.92 8.37
CA ALA A 19 5.61 29.83 7.41
C ALA A 19 6.12 29.13 6.14
N VAL A 20 5.37 28.15 5.64
CA VAL A 20 5.69 27.39 4.42
C VAL A 20 4.58 27.63 3.41
N ASP A 21 4.95 27.96 2.17
CA ASP A 21 4.02 28.11 1.05
C ASP A 21 4.68 27.60 -0.25
N PRO A 22 4.11 26.57 -0.91
CA PRO A 22 2.96 25.78 -0.47
C PRO A 22 3.29 24.93 0.76
N ASP A 23 2.36 24.84 1.73
CA ASP A 23 2.49 24.00 2.92
C ASP A 23 2.19 22.52 2.65
N ARG A 24 1.73 22.19 1.43
CA ARG A 24 1.32 20.84 1.02
C ARG A 24 1.85 20.46 -0.34
N PHE A 25 2.20 19.20 -0.50
CA PHE A 25 2.53 18.64 -1.79
C PHE A 25 2.14 17.16 -1.86
N GLU A 26 1.91 16.69 -3.09
CA GLU A 26 1.65 15.29 -3.39
C GLU A 26 2.95 14.61 -3.84
N THR A 27 3.16 13.38 -3.39
CA THR A 27 4.23 12.52 -3.89
C THR A 27 3.77 11.07 -4.01
N THR A 28 4.60 10.23 -4.65
CA THR A 28 4.38 8.79 -4.77
C THR A 28 5.27 8.06 -3.78
N MET A 29 4.68 7.15 -3.00
CA MET A 29 5.38 6.25 -2.10
C MET A 29 5.22 4.81 -2.60
N GLU A 30 6.32 4.08 -2.71
CA GLU A 30 6.32 2.68 -3.09
C GLU A 30 6.75 1.82 -1.90
N ILE A 31 5.96 0.80 -1.57
CA ILE A 31 6.27 -0.19 -0.54
C ILE A 31 6.54 -1.52 -1.25
N PRO A 32 7.76 -2.08 -1.17
CA PRO A 32 8.04 -3.40 -1.71
C PRO A 32 7.08 -4.45 -1.14
N ALA A 33 6.53 -5.30 -2.01
CA ALA A 33 5.71 -6.41 -1.60
C ALA A 33 6.63 -7.55 -1.12
N SER A 34 6.39 -8.03 0.11
CA SER A 34 7.10 -9.22 0.60
C SER A 34 6.73 -10.46 -0.21
N GLU A 35 7.68 -11.37 -0.37
CA GLU A 35 7.47 -12.64 -1.07
C GLU A 35 6.35 -13.46 -0.41
N PRO A 36 5.47 -14.12 -1.18
CA PRO A 36 4.40 -14.94 -0.61
C PRO A 36 4.92 -15.99 0.37
N GLY A 37 4.29 -16.09 1.54
CA GLY A 37 4.68 -17.01 2.62
C GLY A 37 5.72 -16.45 3.59
N THR A 38 6.32 -15.28 3.31
CA THR A 38 7.25 -14.59 4.22
C THR A 38 6.56 -13.53 5.08
N ASP A 39 7.18 -13.12 6.18
CA ASP A 39 6.59 -12.08 7.04
C ASP A 39 6.22 -10.80 6.25
N GLY A 40 4.97 -10.36 6.43
CA GLY A 40 4.43 -9.16 5.76
C GLY A 40 3.77 -9.39 4.40
N TRP A 41 3.79 -10.61 3.83
CA TRP A 41 3.21 -10.89 2.51
C TRP A 41 1.70 -10.61 2.41
N LEU A 42 1.00 -10.63 3.56
CA LEU A 42 -0.44 -10.35 3.67
C LEU A 42 -0.77 -8.86 3.76
N PHE A 43 0.19 -7.98 3.45
CA PHE A 43 0.01 -6.52 3.49
C PHE A 43 -1.28 -6.04 2.80
N PHE A 44 -1.57 -6.54 1.60
CA PHE A 44 -2.79 -6.19 0.86
C PHE A 44 -4.06 -6.55 1.62
N ARG A 45 -4.12 -7.73 2.23
CA ARG A 45 -5.25 -8.21 3.03
C ARG A 45 -5.44 -7.34 4.28
N ASP A 46 -4.33 -6.98 4.91
CA ASP A 46 -4.34 -6.31 6.20
C ASP A 46 -4.60 -4.80 6.08
N ARG A 47 -4.35 -4.20 4.90
CA ARG A 47 -4.40 -2.75 4.70
C ARG A 47 -5.43 -2.28 3.68
N LEU A 48 -5.79 -3.12 2.71
CA LEU A 48 -6.61 -2.72 1.58
C LEU A 48 -7.98 -3.40 1.61
N TRP A 49 -8.97 -2.74 1.04
CA TRP A 49 -10.30 -3.30 0.81
C TRP A 49 -10.89 -2.66 -0.44
N ARG A 50 -11.20 -3.48 -1.45
CA ARG A 50 -11.74 -3.06 -2.75
C ARG A 50 -10.91 -1.96 -3.43
N GLY A 51 -9.58 -2.01 -3.29
CA GLY A 51 -8.67 -1.02 -3.86
C GLY A 51 -8.54 0.29 -3.06
N GLU A 52 -9.08 0.33 -1.84
CA GLU A 52 -8.99 1.49 -0.93
C GLU A 52 -8.23 1.10 0.34
N ILE A 53 -7.59 2.09 0.98
CA ILE A 53 -7.02 1.89 2.32
C ILE A 53 -8.16 1.76 3.34
N GLY A 54 -8.17 0.65 4.09
CA GLY A 54 -9.21 0.36 5.08
C GLY A 54 -9.16 1.33 6.28
N ASP A 55 -8.08 1.30 7.06
CA ASP A 55 -7.85 2.21 8.18
C ASP A 55 -6.89 3.34 7.77
N LYS A 56 -7.45 4.45 7.28
CA LYS A 56 -6.67 5.61 6.83
C LYS A 56 -5.83 6.23 7.97
N PRO A 57 -6.33 6.48 9.19
CA PRO A 57 -5.51 6.97 10.30
C PRO A 57 -4.31 6.06 10.66
N SER A 58 -4.51 4.74 10.73
CA SER A 58 -3.40 3.81 10.96
C SER A 58 -2.41 3.80 9.80
N PHE A 59 -2.91 3.89 8.56
CA PHE A 59 -2.05 3.91 7.39
C PHE A 59 -1.20 5.18 7.29
N ARG A 60 -1.71 6.36 7.71
CA ARG A 60 -0.89 7.59 7.74
C ARG A 60 0.29 7.46 8.68
N GLN A 61 0.11 6.89 9.87
CA GLN A 61 1.22 6.60 10.79
C GLN A 61 2.25 5.63 10.19
N LEU A 62 1.80 4.61 9.46
CA LEU A 62 2.69 3.74 8.71
C LEU A 62 3.46 4.53 7.65
N ALA A 63 2.78 5.37 6.87
CA ALA A 63 3.41 6.19 5.84
C ALA A 63 4.44 7.17 6.44
N ASP A 64 4.12 7.83 7.55
CA ASP A 64 5.06 8.68 8.29
C ASP A 64 6.32 7.90 8.68
N ALA A 65 6.16 6.70 9.26
CA ALA A 65 7.29 5.86 9.63
C ALA A 65 8.13 5.44 8.42
N ARG A 66 7.51 5.10 7.29
CA ARG A 66 8.20 4.69 6.06
C ARG A 66 8.94 5.83 5.37
N LEU A 67 8.42 7.05 5.48
CA LEU A 67 9.04 8.26 4.93
C LEU A 67 10.04 8.90 5.89
N GLY A 68 10.21 8.36 7.11
CA GLY A 68 11.10 8.92 8.13
C GLY A 68 10.58 10.22 8.76
N LEU A 69 9.26 10.44 8.72
CA LEU A 69 8.60 11.64 9.24
C LEU A 69 8.12 11.50 10.69
N ALA A 70 8.09 10.27 11.23
CA ALA A 70 7.56 10.00 12.57
C ALA A 70 8.24 10.83 13.69
N ASP A 71 9.51 11.18 13.52
CA ASP A 71 10.30 11.98 14.46
C ASP A 71 10.51 13.43 13.98
N ALA A 72 9.92 13.83 12.84
CA ALA A 72 10.08 15.16 12.25
C ALA A 72 8.95 16.09 12.74
N PRO A 73 9.22 17.00 13.71
CA PRO A 73 8.18 17.89 14.20
C PRO A 73 7.70 18.84 13.10
N GLY A 74 6.37 18.94 12.93
CA GLY A 74 5.76 19.82 11.95
C GLY A 74 5.81 19.29 10.50
N VAL A 75 5.98 17.99 10.30
CA VAL A 75 5.77 17.33 9.00
C VAL A 75 4.92 16.08 9.20
N GLU A 76 3.84 15.93 8.43
CA GLU A 76 2.97 14.75 8.53
C GLU A 76 2.39 14.37 7.17
N VAL A 77 2.09 13.07 7.00
CA VAL A 77 1.21 12.59 5.93
C VAL A 77 -0.24 12.89 6.32
N VAL A 78 -0.90 13.78 5.57
CA VAL A 78 -2.30 14.16 5.83
C VAL A 78 -3.30 13.30 5.05
N ALA A 79 -2.89 12.77 3.89
CA ALA A 79 -3.70 11.87 3.07
C ALA A 79 -2.84 10.79 2.42
N ALA A 80 -3.44 9.63 2.19
CA ALA A 80 -2.84 8.55 1.43
C ALA A 80 -3.94 7.78 0.69
N ASP A 81 -3.67 7.43 -0.56
CA ASP A 81 -4.56 6.63 -1.41
C ASP A 81 -3.76 5.54 -2.13
N PHE A 82 -4.29 4.32 -2.11
CA PHE A 82 -3.73 3.23 -2.90
C PHE A 82 -3.95 3.49 -4.39
N ARG A 83 -2.94 3.21 -5.21
CA ARG A 83 -2.98 3.42 -6.66
C ARG A 83 -2.97 2.12 -7.43
N GLU A 84 -1.95 1.29 -7.18
CA GLU A 84 -1.75 0.03 -7.88
C GLU A 84 -0.84 -0.91 -7.09
N LEU A 85 -1.03 -2.20 -7.28
CA LEU A 85 0.02 -3.20 -7.12
C LEU A 85 0.74 -3.27 -8.46
N ARG A 86 1.95 -2.72 -8.49
CA ARG A 86 2.86 -2.84 -9.63
C ARG A 86 3.65 -4.13 -9.47
N THR A 87 3.70 -4.96 -10.50
CA THR A 87 4.29 -6.30 -10.40
C THR A 87 4.81 -6.79 -11.74
N ASP A 88 5.74 -7.76 -11.74
CA ASP A 88 6.01 -8.61 -12.90
C ASP A 88 5.06 -9.83 -12.93
N GLU A 89 5.01 -10.55 -14.06
CA GLU A 89 4.18 -11.76 -14.23
C GLU A 89 4.53 -12.84 -13.21
N ALA A 90 5.83 -13.09 -13.00
CA ALA A 90 6.31 -14.12 -12.10
C ALA A 90 5.87 -13.90 -10.64
N SER A 91 5.89 -12.66 -10.15
CA SER A 91 5.45 -12.30 -8.80
C SER A 91 3.94 -12.37 -8.66
N LEU A 92 3.19 -11.99 -9.72
CA LEU A 92 1.74 -12.11 -9.73
C LEU A 92 1.31 -13.58 -9.68
N ASP A 93 1.96 -14.45 -10.45
CA ASP A 93 1.67 -15.88 -10.44
C ASP A 93 2.01 -16.51 -9.10
N ALA A 94 3.16 -16.18 -8.51
CA ALA A 94 3.52 -16.64 -7.16
C ALA A 94 2.50 -16.18 -6.10
N LEU A 95 2.00 -14.94 -6.19
CA LEU A 95 0.93 -14.44 -5.30
C LEU A 95 -0.36 -15.24 -5.49
N LYS A 96 -0.77 -15.50 -6.74
CA LYS A 96 -1.97 -16.27 -7.05
C LYS A 96 -1.89 -17.71 -6.53
N GLU A 97 -0.74 -18.37 -6.69
CA GLU A 97 -0.50 -19.72 -6.18
C GLU A 97 -0.57 -19.78 -4.65
N ALA A 98 0.04 -18.80 -3.98
CA ALA A 98 0.00 -18.71 -2.52
C ALA A 98 -1.42 -18.45 -1.99
N ILE A 99 -2.21 -17.61 -2.68
CA ILE A 99 -3.62 -17.40 -2.35
C ILE A 99 -4.43 -18.68 -2.55
N ALA A 100 -4.22 -19.37 -3.69
CA ALA A 100 -4.94 -20.61 -4.03
C ALA A 100 -4.74 -21.72 -2.98
N THR A 101 -3.59 -21.71 -2.29
CA THR A 101 -3.26 -22.68 -1.25
C THR A 101 -4.13 -22.55 0.00
N ASP A 102 -4.69 -21.37 0.29
CA ASP A 102 -5.51 -21.13 1.49
C ASP A 102 -6.58 -20.05 1.22
N LEU A 103 -7.55 -20.37 0.35
CA LEU A 103 -8.67 -19.46 0.03
C LEU A 103 -9.57 -19.18 1.25
N ALA A 104 -9.68 -20.13 2.17
CA ALA A 104 -10.48 -20.00 3.39
C ALA A 104 -10.02 -18.80 4.25
N ARG A 105 -8.70 -18.56 4.35
CA ARG A 105 -8.13 -17.38 5.01
C ARG A 105 -8.68 -16.05 4.50
N PHE A 106 -9.03 -16.00 3.21
CA PHE A 106 -9.52 -14.80 2.57
C PHE A 106 -11.04 -14.70 2.54
N ASN A 107 -11.76 -15.75 2.98
CA ASN A 107 -13.21 -15.87 2.87
C ASN A 107 -13.68 -15.56 1.44
N ALA A 108 -13.17 -16.33 0.49
CA ALA A 108 -13.40 -16.21 -0.95
C ALA A 108 -13.37 -17.60 -1.59
N ASP A 109 -14.05 -17.75 -2.72
CA ASP A 109 -14.17 -19.02 -3.44
C ASP A 109 -13.19 -19.12 -4.63
N SER A 110 -12.50 -18.03 -4.97
CA SER A 110 -11.50 -18.01 -6.05
C SER A 110 -10.39 -16.98 -5.81
N VAL A 111 -9.25 -17.17 -6.48
CA VAL A 111 -8.12 -16.23 -6.42
C VAL A 111 -8.50 -14.87 -7.00
N ASP A 112 -9.22 -14.84 -8.12
CA ASP A 112 -9.68 -13.59 -8.74
C ASP A 112 -10.60 -12.81 -7.81
N GLU A 113 -11.46 -13.49 -7.07
CA GLU A 113 -12.28 -12.87 -6.03
C GLU A 113 -11.41 -12.26 -4.93
N VAL A 114 -10.36 -12.94 -4.46
CA VAL A 114 -9.42 -12.38 -3.47
C VAL A 114 -8.74 -11.13 -4.00
N LEU A 115 -8.17 -11.19 -5.21
CA LEU A 115 -7.51 -10.04 -5.82
C LEU A 115 -8.47 -8.87 -5.96
N HIS A 116 -9.68 -9.10 -6.46
CA HIS A 116 -10.69 -8.05 -6.59
C HIS A 116 -11.16 -7.51 -5.23
N LYS A 117 -11.35 -8.38 -4.23
CA LYS A 117 -11.81 -8.03 -2.89
C LYS A 117 -10.87 -7.08 -2.17
N TYR A 118 -9.56 -7.21 -2.36
CA TYR A 118 -8.58 -6.39 -1.66
C TYR A 118 -7.95 -5.32 -2.55
N LEU A 119 -7.54 -5.66 -3.77
CA LEU A 119 -6.85 -4.76 -4.70
C LEU A 119 -7.80 -4.08 -5.70
N GLY A 120 -9.07 -4.47 -5.76
CA GLY A 120 -10.00 -3.96 -6.76
C GLY A 120 -9.57 -4.35 -8.17
N SER A 121 -9.47 -3.38 -9.06
CA SER A 121 -8.95 -3.57 -10.43
C SER A 121 -7.53 -3.00 -10.59
N SER A 122 -6.82 -2.76 -9.49
CA SER A 122 -5.59 -1.98 -9.47
C SER A 122 -4.34 -2.87 -9.41
N VAL A 123 -4.26 -3.87 -10.30
CA VAL A 123 -3.04 -4.67 -10.50
C VAL A 123 -2.46 -4.30 -11.87
N HIS A 124 -1.20 -3.88 -11.89
CA HIS A 124 -0.50 -3.45 -13.09
C HIS A 124 0.73 -4.32 -13.30
N VAL A 125 0.65 -5.20 -14.30
CA VAL A 125 1.76 -6.06 -14.71
C VAL A 125 2.68 -5.28 -15.66
N ARG A 126 3.99 -5.31 -15.38
CA ARG A 126 5.05 -4.73 -16.22
C ARG A 126 5.86 -5.84 -16.87
N GLU A 127 6.36 -5.55 -18.09
CA GLU A 127 7.30 -6.41 -18.83
C GLU A 127 8.67 -6.49 -18.13
#